data_AF-A0A9D5UCG0-F1
#
_entry.id   AF-A0A9D5UCG0-F1
#
_cell.length_a   1.000
_cell.length_b   1.000
_cell.length_c   1.000
_cell.angle_alpha   90.00
_cell.angle_beta   90.00
_cell.angle_gamma   90.00
#
_symmetry.space_group_name_H-M   'P 1'
#
loop_
_entity.id
_entity.type
_entity.pdbx_description
1 polymer ?
#
loop_
_entity_poly.entity_id
_entity_poly.type
_entity_poly.pdbx_seq_one_letter_code
_entity_poly.pdbx_strand_id
1 'polypeptide(L)'
;MGGRRAGLITGVVWVALGWSVFAAVLVVEPGGALPTLGAALAAATDGDAIVLTAGRYEEGRLYVWHNQLTIEAATEPPLLARTALVVVGRNFQLRRVTLDGERAPELTNLLHFVFASGARVEDCTIKNPPGGDGSGELGDLLTQAPLSEFNESGSCVRIADGQDMILRRCNLASDRDDAIVNEVNLFSYTIGRPSRGLVIEDCTFAAQTRNVMLVDSHEDVTIRRCHFARTASGDGDRLGLSAWSAAGLVCIPPAPEAPTRFQDVRLSDNRFSGVSGIGILFYNGRVDGAEIAGNVFEEGYAPNLVVKCGGDAMLVSGNTFRQAASPEAVGALVETASPQLAPAGERLAQLRMLDNRFAAAGGDAILLRAAGDEWIENNLFSSIPGWAVRAEAGAPRLAFVGNDVDGGGVLPGEHGALFLSGPAEVVRGNRFLYHDGAVQFAGVGGGKCFVADNLIAHMAAYGIRELNSGFAGNRYFNNTLVFIDGPAVQVRSDHVHVYNNIFAYNESGLVVHSGAPGRWDFNLFFLNGVHHEGLARAGANDRFADPGFVDLGAEDFRLSSASPARNAGTAPMGPLTEPDFVTELGFWQDTRIDTSVPRRGWEEYR
;
A
#
# COMPACT_ATOMS: atom_id res chain seq x y z
N MET A 1 -79.68 -3.03 24.83
CA MET A 1 -79.14 -1.71 25.24
C MET A 1 -77.63 -1.76 25.09
N GLY A 2 -77.02 -0.72 24.50
CA GLY A 2 -75.55 -0.57 24.39
C GLY A 2 -75.08 -0.50 22.94
N GLY A 3 -75.14 0.70 22.35
CA GLY A 3 -74.86 0.95 20.94
C GLY A 3 -73.38 0.86 20.54
N ARG A 4 -73.14 0.33 19.33
CA ARG A 4 -71.88 0.50 18.59
C ARG A 4 -72.05 1.68 17.62
N ARG A 5 -71.25 2.73 17.81
CA ARG A 5 -71.11 3.84 16.85
C ARG A 5 -70.34 3.32 15.64
N ALA A 6 -70.97 3.30 14.48
CA ALA A 6 -70.31 3.16 13.19
C ALA A 6 -69.68 4.51 12.83
N GLY A 7 -68.36 4.60 12.86
CA GLY A 7 -67.61 5.70 12.27
C GLY A 7 -67.52 5.51 10.77
N LEU A 8 -68.16 6.40 10.02
CA LEU A 8 -68.08 6.49 8.57
C LEU A 8 -66.69 7.04 8.20
N ILE A 9 -65.76 6.20 7.77
CA ILE A 9 -64.50 6.66 7.16
C ILE A 9 -64.80 6.87 5.68
N THR A 10 -65.02 8.13 5.28
CA THR A 10 -64.96 8.55 3.88
C THR A 10 -63.50 8.48 3.42
N GLY A 11 -63.13 7.34 2.83
CA GLY A 11 -61.88 7.22 2.08
C GLY A 11 -61.99 8.00 0.78
N VAL A 12 -61.41 9.20 0.75
CA VAL A 12 -61.14 9.92 -0.51
C VAL A 12 -59.98 9.18 -1.18
N VAL A 13 -60.31 8.35 -2.17
CA VAL A 13 -59.31 7.79 -3.09
C VAL A 13 -58.87 8.93 -4.00
N TRP A 14 -57.76 9.58 -3.65
CA TRP A 14 -57.02 10.40 -4.60
C TRP A 14 -56.41 9.45 -5.63
N VAL A 15 -57.05 9.35 -6.80
CA VAL A 15 -56.37 8.86 -7.99
C VAL A 15 -55.37 9.94 -8.36
N ALA A 16 -54.14 9.80 -7.88
CA ALA A 16 -53.02 10.58 -8.39
C ALA A 16 -52.87 10.19 -9.86
N LEU A 17 -53.46 10.99 -10.75
CA LEU A 17 -53.09 11.00 -12.16
C LEU A 17 -51.60 11.37 -12.16
N GLY A 18 -50.73 10.38 -12.25
CA GLY A 18 -49.30 10.59 -12.36
C GLY A 18 -49.03 11.25 -13.71
N TRP A 19 -48.93 12.57 -13.72
CA TRP A 19 -48.36 13.29 -14.85
C TRP A 19 -46.89 12.89 -14.89
N SER A 20 -46.54 11.94 -15.76
CA SER A 20 -45.15 11.65 -16.07
C SER A 20 -44.55 12.92 -16.65
N VAL A 21 -43.77 13.63 -15.84
CA VAL A 21 -42.98 14.76 -16.32
C VAL A 21 -41.96 14.16 -17.27
N PHE A 22 -42.12 14.41 -18.57
CA PHE A 22 -41.13 14.00 -19.55
C PHE A 22 -39.88 14.85 -19.32
N ALA A 23 -38.74 14.21 -19.13
CA ALA A 23 -37.44 14.87 -19.10
C ALA A 23 -37.23 15.68 -20.38
N ALA A 24 -37.06 16.98 -20.25
CA ALA A 24 -36.76 17.86 -21.37
C ALA A 24 -35.27 17.76 -21.74
N VAL A 25 -34.99 17.98 -23.03
CA VAL A 25 -33.62 18.15 -23.53
C VAL A 25 -33.42 19.62 -23.84
N LEU A 26 -32.58 20.28 -23.05
CA LEU A 26 -32.24 21.69 -23.19
C LEU A 26 -30.92 21.82 -23.95
N VAL A 27 -30.98 22.29 -25.19
CA VAL A 27 -29.78 22.46 -26.01
C VAL A 27 -29.16 23.82 -25.75
N VAL A 28 -27.90 23.83 -25.35
CA VAL A 28 -27.09 25.04 -25.16
C VAL A 28 -26.17 25.19 -26.37
N GLU A 29 -26.31 26.31 -27.07
CA GLU A 29 -25.53 26.65 -28.26
C GLU A 29 -25.24 28.15 -28.28
N PRO A 30 -23.99 28.59 -28.55
CA PRO A 30 -23.68 30.01 -28.67
C PRO A 30 -24.56 30.70 -29.74
N GLY A 31 -25.40 31.65 -29.31
CA GLY A 31 -26.35 32.34 -30.17
C GLY A 31 -27.70 31.63 -30.38
N GLY A 32 -27.89 30.46 -29.77
CA GLY A 32 -29.16 29.73 -29.74
C GLY A 32 -30.18 30.29 -28.74
N ALA A 33 -31.29 29.56 -28.55
CA ALA A 33 -32.36 29.96 -27.63
C ALA A 33 -31.90 29.97 -26.15
N LEU A 34 -31.01 29.05 -25.79
CA LEU A 34 -30.30 29.02 -24.51
C LEU A 34 -28.81 29.23 -24.79
N PRO A 35 -28.35 30.49 -24.87
CA PRO A 35 -27.00 30.79 -25.33
C PRO A 35 -25.90 30.44 -24.33
N THR A 36 -26.26 30.13 -23.07
CA THR A 36 -25.31 29.85 -21.98
C THR A 36 -25.81 28.70 -21.11
N LEU A 37 -24.87 28.01 -20.43
CA LEU A 37 -25.18 26.95 -19.48
C LEU A 37 -25.96 27.48 -18.27
N GLY A 38 -25.65 28.68 -17.78
CA GLY A 38 -26.40 29.34 -16.72
C GLY A 38 -27.87 29.57 -17.10
N ALA A 39 -28.14 29.98 -18.34
CA ALA A 39 -29.51 30.13 -18.85
C ALA A 39 -30.25 28.78 -18.90
N ALA A 40 -29.58 27.71 -19.33
CA ALA A 40 -30.16 26.36 -19.33
C ALA A 40 -30.39 25.82 -17.91
N LEU A 41 -29.44 26.03 -16.99
CA LEU A 41 -29.58 25.63 -15.58
C LEU A 41 -30.77 26.32 -14.89
N ALA A 42 -31.01 27.58 -15.21
CA ALA A 42 -32.16 28.34 -14.72
C ALA A 42 -33.50 27.86 -15.30
N ALA A 43 -33.48 27.28 -16.51
CA ALA A 43 -34.67 26.74 -17.18
C ALA A 43 -34.93 25.25 -16.86
N ALA A 44 -33.91 24.52 -16.43
CA ALA A 44 -33.98 23.10 -16.14
C ALA A 44 -34.86 22.77 -14.93
N THR A 45 -35.36 21.54 -14.93
CA THR A 45 -36.10 20.88 -13.85
C THR A 45 -35.51 19.51 -13.55
N ASP A 46 -35.85 18.93 -12.40
CA ASP A 46 -35.42 17.59 -12.03
C ASP A 46 -35.89 16.55 -13.08
N GLY A 47 -34.93 15.81 -13.61
CA GLY A 47 -35.09 14.82 -14.67
C GLY A 47 -34.48 15.24 -16.01
N ASP A 48 -34.25 16.54 -16.23
CA ASP A 48 -33.83 17.08 -17.52
C ASP A 48 -32.39 16.72 -17.91
N ALA A 49 -32.11 16.88 -19.21
CA ALA A 49 -30.78 16.80 -19.78
C ALA A 49 -30.42 18.13 -20.47
N ILE A 50 -29.28 18.70 -20.08
CA ILE A 50 -28.66 19.85 -20.76
C ILE A 50 -27.61 19.30 -21.72
N VAL A 51 -27.81 19.56 -23.01
CA VAL A 51 -26.91 19.13 -24.08
C VAL A 51 -26.13 20.34 -24.58
N LEU A 52 -24.84 20.34 -24.33
CA LEU A 52 -23.91 21.37 -24.77
C LEU A 52 -23.44 21.07 -26.21
N THR A 53 -23.64 21.99 -27.15
CA THR A 53 -23.00 21.90 -28.46
C THR A 53 -21.52 22.25 -28.36
N ALA A 54 -20.73 21.85 -29.36
CA ALA A 54 -19.33 22.24 -29.46
C ALA A 54 -19.19 23.77 -29.38
N GLY A 55 -18.25 24.24 -28.56
CA GLY A 55 -18.08 25.66 -28.29
C GLY A 55 -17.26 25.91 -27.03
N ARG A 56 -16.99 27.20 -26.79
CA ARG A 56 -16.34 27.70 -25.58
C ARG A 56 -17.36 28.50 -24.76
N TYR A 57 -17.51 28.15 -23.50
CA TYR A 57 -18.44 28.78 -22.56
C TYR A 57 -17.66 29.34 -21.38
N GLU A 58 -17.94 30.59 -21.01
CA GLU A 58 -17.27 31.30 -19.91
C GLU A 58 -18.31 31.97 -19.01
N GLU A 59 -18.59 31.38 -17.85
CA GLU A 59 -19.70 31.83 -16.99
C GLU A 59 -19.33 31.96 -15.50
N GLY A 60 -18.05 31.89 -15.14
CA GLY A 60 -17.61 32.03 -13.75
C GLY A 60 -18.14 30.89 -12.89
N ARG A 61 -18.76 31.20 -11.74
CA ARG A 61 -19.29 30.17 -10.84
C ARG A 61 -20.78 29.92 -11.10
N LEU A 62 -21.13 28.69 -11.48
CA LEU A 62 -22.50 28.24 -11.68
C LEU A 62 -22.90 27.28 -10.55
N TYR A 63 -24.15 27.39 -10.10
CA TYR A 63 -24.71 26.52 -9.07
C TYR A 63 -25.77 25.59 -9.67
N VAL A 64 -25.66 24.31 -9.39
CA VAL A 64 -26.58 23.26 -9.82
C VAL A 64 -27.37 22.79 -8.60
N TRP A 65 -28.63 23.21 -8.49
CA TRP A 65 -29.53 22.94 -7.35
C TRP A 65 -30.58 21.85 -7.64
N HIS A 66 -30.26 20.90 -8.52
CA HIS A 66 -31.19 19.89 -9.03
C HIS A 66 -30.84 18.50 -8.49
N ASN A 67 -31.85 17.69 -8.15
CA ASN A 67 -31.70 16.32 -7.62
C ASN A 67 -31.57 15.23 -8.68
N GLN A 68 -31.81 15.58 -9.94
CA GLN A 68 -31.60 14.70 -11.07
C GLN A 68 -31.37 15.58 -12.29
N LEU A 69 -30.12 15.74 -12.70
CA LEU A 69 -29.78 16.53 -13.87
C LEU A 69 -28.61 15.89 -14.61
N THR A 70 -28.70 15.82 -15.93
CA THR A 70 -27.57 15.44 -16.78
C THR A 70 -27.06 16.66 -17.54
N ILE A 71 -25.75 16.90 -17.52
CA ILE A 71 -25.06 17.82 -18.41
C ILE A 71 -24.14 16.97 -19.29
N GLU A 72 -24.32 17.04 -20.61
CA GLU A 72 -23.49 16.28 -21.54
C GLU A 72 -23.15 17.03 -22.82
N ALA A 73 -22.07 16.60 -23.48
CA ALA A 73 -21.72 17.06 -24.81
C ALA A 73 -22.55 16.40 -25.92
N ALA A 74 -22.95 17.15 -26.94
CA ALA A 74 -23.63 16.59 -28.11
C ALA A 74 -22.69 15.68 -28.95
N THR A 75 -21.48 16.15 -29.24
CA THR A 75 -20.54 15.51 -30.17
C THR A 75 -19.10 15.59 -29.66
N GLU A 76 -18.41 16.68 -29.95
CA GLU A 76 -17.09 17.01 -29.43
C GLU A 76 -17.20 17.59 -28.00
N PRO A 77 -16.21 17.34 -27.12
CA PRO A 77 -16.24 17.88 -25.77
C PRO A 77 -16.25 19.42 -25.82
N PRO A 78 -17.32 20.08 -25.36
CA PRO A 78 -17.33 21.53 -25.20
C PRO A 78 -16.30 21.93 -24.15
N LEU A 79 -15.75 23.12 -24.32
CA LEU A 79 -14.83 23.72 -23.38
C LEU A 79 -15.59 24.67 -22.47
N LEU A 80 -15.79 24.28 -21.22
CA LEU A 80 -16.21 25.17 -20.14
C LEU A 80 -14.96 25.83 -19.56
N ALA A 81 -14.55 26.94 -20.15
CA ALA A 81 -13.40 27.72 -19.71
C ALA A 81 -13.81 28.67 -18.59
N ARG A 82 -12.96 28.83 -17.57
CA ARG A 82 -13.21 29.74 -16.43
C ARG A 82 -14.59 29.53 -15.79
N THR A 83 -15.05 28.29 -15.80
CA THR A 83 -16.38 27.92 -15.34
C THR A 83 -16.26 26.89 -14.24
N ALA A 84 -16.72 27.23 -13.04
CA ALA A 84 -16.83 26.31 -11.92
C ALA A 84 -18.28 25.84 -11.76
N LEU A 85 -18.45 24.55 -11.51
CA LEU A 85 -19.74 23.95 -11.16
C LEU A 85 -19.78 23.64 -9.66
N VAL A 86 -20.70 24.28 -8.94
CA VAL A 86 -21.04 23.95 -7.56
C VAL A 86 -22.32 23.15 -7.56
N VAL A 87 -22.23 21.85 -7.29
CA VAL A 87 -23.34 20.90 -7.35
C VAL A 87 -23.87 20.64 -5.95
N VAL A 88 -25.13 20.98 -5.75
CA VAL A 88 -25.89 20.71 -4.53
C VAL A 88 -27.13 19.91 -4.92
N GLY A 89 -27.10 18.60 -4.68
CA GLY A 89 -28.21 17.74 -5.07
C GLY A 89 -27.84 16.28 -5.20
N ARG A 90 -28.80 15.47 -5.64
CA ARG A 90 -28.63 14.04 -5.89
C ARG A 90 -28.46 13.76 -7.38
N ASN A 91 -27.99 12.57 -7.72
CA ASN A 91 -28.00 11.95 -9.05
C ASN A 91 -27.56 12.87 -10.20
N PHE A 92 -26.66 13.82 -9.95
CA PHE A 92 -26.11 14.71 -10.96
C PHE A 92 -25.16 13.93 -11.87
N GLN A 93 -25.23 14.16 -13.17
CA GLN A 93 -24.37 13.51 -14.15
C GLN A 93 -23.68 14.56 -15.02
N LEU A 94 -22.35 14.50 -15.09
CA LEU A 94 -21.55 15.28 -16.03
C LEU A 94 -20.83 14.32 -16.98
N ARG A 95 -21.03 14.49 -18.29
CA ARG A 95 -20.49 13.57 -19.30
C ARG A 95 -19.81 14.26 -20.46
N ARG A 96 -18.62 13.79 -20.84
CA ARG A 96 -17.93 14.21 -22.08
C ARG A 96 -17.65 15.72 -22.14
N VAL A 97 -17.43 16.37 -21.00
CA VAL A 97 -17.16 17.82 -20.92
C VAL A 97 -15.69 18.09 -20.59
N THR A 98 -15.14 19.17 -21.15
CA THR A 98 -13.83 19.71 -20.73
C THR A 98 -14.03 20.90 -19.79
N LEU A 99 -13.59 20.79 -18.54
CA LEU A 99 -13.47 21.89 -17.58
C LEU A 99 -12.04 22.42 -17.62
N ASP A 100 -11.87 23.73 -17.83
CA ASP A 100 -10.55 24.36 -17.89
C ASP A 100 -10.51 25.62 -17.01
N GLY A 101 -9.70 25.57 -15.95
CA GLY A 101 -9.53 26.69 -15.02
C GLY A 101 -8.50 27.72 -15.46
N GLU A 102 -7.97 27.62 -16.68
CA GLU A 102 -6.96 28.54 -17.18
C GLU A 102 -7.42 30.01 -16.99
N ARG A 103 -6.63 30.76 -16.21
CA ARG A 103 -6.82 32.20 -15.94
C ARG A 103 -8.10 32.53 -15.17
N ALA A 104 -8.55 31.65 -14.28
CA ALA A 104 -9.64 31.93 -13.35
C ALA A 104 -9.16 32.01 -11.88
N PRO A 105 -8.25 32.93 -11.53
CA PRO A 105 -7.68 33.00 -10.17
C PRO A 105 -8.72 33.23 -9.06
N GLU A 106 -9.92 33.70 -9.41
CA GLU A 106 -11.06 33.89 -8.53
C GLU A 106 -11.80 32.60 -8.16
N LEU A 107 -11.57 31.51 -8.90
CA LEU A 107 -12.17 30.22 -8.61
C LEU A 107 -11.30 29.47 -7.60
N THR A 108 -11.92 28.74 -6.69
CA THR A 108 -11.21 27.82 -5.78
C THR A 108 -11.29 26.39 -6.28
N ASN A 109 -12.34 26.03 -7.01
CA ASN A 109 -12.53 24.68 -7.52
C ASN A 109 -13.23 24.71 -8.88
N LEU A 110 -12.91 23.77 -9.78
CA LEU A 110 -13.64 23.62 -11.05
C LEU A 110 -14.93 22.82 -10.88
N LEU A 111 -14.89 21.80 -10.04
CA LEU A 111 -16.06 21.00 -9.71
C LEU A 111 -16.14 20.82 -8.20
N HIS A 112 -17.20 21.32 -7.59
CA HIS A 112 -17.40 21.26 -6.15
C HIS A 112 -18.76 20.63 -5.83
N PHE A 113 -18.73 19.42 -5.29
CA PHE A 113 -19.90 18.72 -4.79
C PHE A 113 -20.11 19.04 -3.32
N VAL A 114 -21.30 19.52 -2.95
CA VAL A 114 -21.65 19.88 -1.57
C VAL A 114 -22.93 19.15 -1.20
N PHE A 115 -22.86 18.23 -0.23
CA PHE A 115 -23.96 17.34 0.17
C PHE A 115 -24.52 16.50 -1.00
N ALA A 116 -23.65 16.13 -1.94
CA ALA A 116 -24.08 15.42 -3.14
C ALA A 116 -24.23 13.92 -2.89
N SER A 117 -25.20 13.28 -3.55
CA SER A 117 -25.32 11.82 -3.50
C SER A 117 -25.62 11.22 -4.87
N GLY A 118 -25.01 10.09 -5.21
CA GLY A 118 -25.20 9.42 -6.49
C GLY A 118 -24.65 10.21 -7.70
N ALA A 119 -23.76 11.18 -7.48
CA ALA A 119 -23.24 11.99 -8.57
C ALA A 119 -22.23 11.21 -9.41
N ARG A 120 -22.22 11.46 -10.72
CA ARG A 120 -21.39 10.76 -11.69
C ARG A 120 -20.67 11.75 -12.60
N VAL A 121 -19.37 11.59 -12.74
CA VAL A 121 -18.53 12.34 -13.69
C VAL A 121 -17.87 11.31 -14.59
N GLU A 122 -18.25 11.30 -15.86
CA GLU A 122 -17.83 10.25 -16.81
C GLU A 122 -17.25 10.86 -18.08
N ASP A 123 -16.12 10.33 -18.56
CA ASP A 123 -15.50 10.73 -19.83
C ASP A 123 -15.15 12.23 -19.91
N CYS A 124 -14.84 12.86 -18.78
CA CYS A 124 -14.54 14.29 -18.70
C CYS A 124 -13.03 14.57 -18.69
N THR A 125 -12.64 15.74 -19.18
CA THR A 125 -11.30 16.30 -18.98
C THR A 125 -11.39 17.47 -18.03
N ILE A 126 -10.61 17.49 -16.95
CA ILE A 126 -10.58 18.58 -15.97
C ILE A 126 -9.13 19.03 -15.86
N LYS A 127 -8.84 20.26 -16.27
CA LYS A 127 -7.46 20.73 -16.36
C LYS A 127 -7.25 22.15 -15.90
N ASN A 128 -5.99 22.45 -15.61
CA ASN A 128 -5.51 23.77 -15.20
C ASN A 128 -6.39 24.40 -14.12
N PRO A 129 -6.61 23.75 -12.97
CA PRO A 129 -7.39 24.32 -11.89
C PRO A 129 -6.86 25.71 -11.50
N PRO A 130 -7.74 26.51 -10.90
CA PRO A 130 -7.42 27.89 -10.62
C PRO A 130 -6.28 27.98 -9.59
N GLY A 131 -5.18 28.62 -9.99
CA GLY A 131 -3.94 28.73 -9.21
C GLY A 131 -3.93 29.86 -8.18
N GLY A 132 -5.06 30.14 -7.53
CA GLY A 132 -5.10 31.12 -6.44
C GLY A 132 -4.27 30.64 -5.25
N ASP A 133 -3.54 31.54 -4.59
CA ASP A 133 -2.73 31.26 -3.39
C ASP A 133 -3.54 30.89 -2.13
N GLY A 134 -4.84 30.62 -2.29
CA GLY A 134 -5.76 30.21 -1.23
C GLY A 134 -6.00 31.26 -0.15
N SER A 135 -5.52 32.50 -0.33
CA SER A 135 -5.58 33.54 0.71
C SER A 135 -6.81 34.46 0.64
N GLY A 136 -7.70 34.26 -0.33
CA GLY A 136 -8.78 35.21 -0.67
C GLY A 136 -10.17 34.86 -0.12
N GLU A 137 -10.67 35.73 0.75
CA GLU A 137 -12.09 36.08 1.07
C GLU A 137 -13.07 35.06 1.68
N LEU A 138 -12.89 33.74 1.60
CA LEU A 138 -13.83 32.80 2.23
C LEU A 138 -13.62 32.61 3.75
N GLY A 139 -12.48 33.08 4.28
CA GLY A 139 -12.15 33.06 5.70
C GLY A 139 -13.19 33.77 6.59
N ASP A 140 -13.92 34.75 6.07
CA ASP A 140 -14.87 35.52 6.87
C ASP A 140 -16.23 34.81 7.09
N LEU A 141 -16.57 33.78 6.31
CA LEU A 141 -17.86 33.07 6.42
C LEU A 141 -17.78 31.74 7.20
N LEU A 142 -16.57 31.24 7.49
CA LEU A 142 -16.34 29.96 8.18
C LEU A 142 -15.51 30.08 9.48
N THR A 143 -15.28 31.29 10.00
CA THR A 143 -14.46 31.63 11.19
C THR A 143 -14.93 31.04 12.54
N GLN A 144 -15.92 30.13 12.57
CA GLN A 144 -16.37 29.46 13.79
C GLN A 144 -16.03 27.96 13.89
N ALA A 145 -15.33 27.38 12.90
CA ALA A 145 -14.81 26.02 12.99
C ALA A 145 -13.27 26.01 13.10
N PRO A 146 -12.65 25.09 13.86
CA PRO A 146 -11.20 24.99 14.08
C PRO A 146 -10.45 24.43 12.84
N LEU A 147 -10.84 24.82 11.63
CA LEU A 147 -10.33 24.30 10.35
C LEU A 147 -9.37 25.26 9.63
N SER A 148 -8.88 26.31 10.31
CA SER A 148 -8.01 27.35 9.73
C SER A 148 -6.66 26.85 9.21
N GLU A 149 -6.30 25.57 9.42
CA GLU A 149 -5.05 24.99 8.91
C GLU A 149 -5.19 24.27 7.55
N PHE A 150 -6.41 23.97 7.10
CA PHE A 150 -6.65 23.45 5.74
C PHE A 150 -6.98 24.61 4.80
N ASN A 151 -5.94 25.39 4.48
CA ASN A 151 -6.00 26.50 3.53
C ASN A 151 -6.66 26.07 2.21
N GLU A 152 -7.50 26.95 1.67
CA GLU A 152 -8.33 26.78 0.47
C GLU A 152 -7.52 26.73 -0.83
N SER A 153 -6.63 25.76 -0.92
CA SER A 153 -5.85 25.51 -2.12
C SER A 153 -6.75 25.07 -3.27
N GLY A 154 -6.49 25.63 -4.45
CA GLY A 154 -7.29 25.38 -5.64
C GLY A 154 -7.37 23.89 -5.97
N SER A 155 -8.57 23.30 -6.07
CA SER A 155 -8.73 21.86 -6.39
C SER A 155 -9.45 21.66 -7.74
N CYS A 156 -9.13 20.58 -8.46
CA CYS A 156 -9.88 20.24 -9.67
C CYS A 156 -11.30 19.79 -9.30
N VAL A 157 -11.36 18.83 -8.38
CA VAL A 157 -12.61 18.24 -7.89
C VAL A 157 -12.57 18.28 -6.37
N ARG A 158 -13.61 18.86 -5.78
CA ARG A 158 -13.83 18.85 -4.33
C ARG A 158 -15.15 18.16 -4.02
N ILE A 159 -15.14 17.20 -3.11
CA ILE A 159 -16.35 16.55 -2.60
C ILE A 159 -16.44 16.86 -1.11
N ALA A 160 -17.49 17.58 -0.72
CA ALA A 160 -17.85 17.93 0.63
C ALA A 160 -19.10 17.14 1.03
N ASP A 161 -18.94 16.11 1.85
CA ASP A 161 -20.03 15.21 2.32
C ASP A 161 -20.77 14.49 1.17
N GLY A 162 -20.04 13.64 0.45
CA GLY A 162 -20.54 12.88 -0.70
C GLY A 162 -21.01 11.46 -0.36
N GLN A 163 -22.03 10.96 -1.05
CA GLN A 163 -22.40 9.53 -1.02
C GLN A 163 -22.51 8.95 -2.43
N ASP A 164 -22.08 7.71 -2.62
CA ASP A 164 -22.24 6.96 -3.88
C ASP A 164 -21.69 7.72 -5.11
N MET A 165 -20.52 8.34 -4.95
CA MET A 165 -19.92 9.22 -5.94
C MET A 165 -19.06 8.42 -6.93
N ILE A 166 -19.18 8.70 -8.23
CA ILE A 166 -18.44 7.99 -9.28
C ILE A 166 -17.67 8.98 -10.16
N LEU A 167 -16.35 8.82 -10.25
CA LEU A 167 -15.51 9.40 -11.29
C LEU A 167 -15.01 8.26 -12.19
N ARG A 168 -15.30 8.32 -13.49
CA ARG A 168 -14.94 7.24 -14.41
C ARG A 168 -14.39 7.76 -15.73
N ARG A 169 -13.26 7.19 -16.18
CA ARG A 169 -12.63 7.55 -17.47
C ARG A 169 -12.37 9.06 -17.59
N CYS A 170 -11.99 9.68 -16.48
CA CYS A 170 -11.69 11.11 -16.44
C CYS A 170 -10.18 11.35 -16.59
N ASN A 171 -9.81 12.44 -17.24
CA ASN A 171 -8.44 12.92 -17.32
C ASN A 171 -8.28 14.20 -16.50
N LEU A 172 -7.47 14.15 -15.44
CA LEU A 172 -7.18 15.27 -14.55
C LEU A 172 -5.71 15.67 -14.71
N ALA A 173 -5.45 16.77 -15.41
CA ALA A 173 -4.09 17.14 -15.80
C ALA A 173 -3.82 18.64 -15.66
N SER A 174 -2.56 19.00 -15.42
CA SER A 174 -2.07 20.35 -15.68
C SER A 174 -1.38 20.39 -17.04
N ASP A 175 -1.66 21.41 -17.84
CA ASP A 175 -0.80 21.77 -18.98
C ASP A 175 0.32 22.75 -18.55
N ARG A 176 0.31 23.18 -17.28
CA ARG A 176 1.24 24.14 -16.72
C ARG A 176 2.30 23.46 -15.87
N ASP A 177 3.57 23.78 -16.15
CA ASP A 177 4.71 23.37 -15.33
C ASP A 177 4.70 24.01 -13.93
N ASP A 178 3.96 25.13 -13.76
CA ASP A 178 3.86 25.90 -12.53
C ASP A 178 2.52 25.76 -11.80
N ALA A 179 1.59 24.90 -12.26
CA ALA A 179 0.32 24.72 -11.56
C ALA A 179 0.55 24.07 -10.19
N ILE A 180 0.46 24.90 -9.15
CA ILE A 180 0.83 24.56 -7.78
C ILE A 180 -0.08 23.47 -7.17
N VAL A 181 -1.31 23.28 -7.68
CA VAL A 181 -2.30 22.39 -7.04
C VAL A 181 -3.33 21.88 -8.06
N ASN A 182 -3.30 20.59 -8.44
CA ASN A 182 -4.52 19.91 -8.92
C ASN A 182 -4.82 18.70 -8.04
N GLU A 183 -5.36 19.03 -6.87
CA GLU A 183 -5.83 18.05 -5.92
C GLU A 183 -7.25 17.61 -6.28
N VAL A 184 -7.53 16.32 -6.15
CA VAL A 184 -8.88 15.79 -5.89
C VAL A 184 -9.03 15.69 -4.39
N ASN A 185 -9.82 16.61 -3.84
CA ASN A 185 -9.96 16.79 -2.41
C ASN A 185 -11.32 16.27 -1.95
N LEU A 186 -11.30 15.19 -1.17
CA LEU A 186 -12.48 14.49 -0.70
C LEU A 186 -12.55 14.68 0.81
N PHE A 187 -13.45 15.55 1.25
CA PHE A 187 -13.62 15.91 2.64
C PHE A 187 -15.02 15.54 3.14
N SER A 188 -15.10 14.98 4.34
CA SER A 188 -16.35 14.91 5.08
C SER A 188 -16.36 15.99 6.15
N TYR A 189 -17.15 17.05 5.96
CA TYR A 189 -17.30 18.13 6.93
C TYR A 189 -18.34 17.80 8.01
N THR A 190 -19.25 16.88 7.73
CA THR A 190 -20.30 16.51 8.68
C THR A 190 -19.74 15.55 9.71
N ILE A 191 -19.35 16.10 10.86
CA ILE A 191 -18.99 15.32 12.06
C ILE A 191 -20.08 14.28 12.32
N GLY A 192 -19.69 13.00 12.33
CA GLY A 192 -20.58 11.87 12.61
C GLY A 192 -21.32 11.28 11.39
N ARG A 193 -21.03 11.71 10.16
CA ARG A 193 -21.50 11.04 8.93
C ARG A 193 -20.36 10.92 7.92
N PRO A 194 -19.58 9.81 7.95
CA PRO A 194 -18.56 9.60 6.94
C PRO A 194 -19.19 9.58 5.55
N SER A 195 -18.45 10.14 4.59
CA SER A 195 -18.78 9.98 3.18
C SER A 195 -18.60 8.51 2.79
N ARG A 196 -19.45 7.98 1.91
CA ARG A 196 -19.42 6.54 1.58
C ARG A 196 -19.61 6.24 0.11
N GLY A 197 -19.10 5.11 -0.35
CA GLY A 197 -19.35 4.60 -1.69
C GLY A 197 -18.67 5.42 -2.78
N LEU A 198 -17.44 5.86 -2.56
CA LEU A 198 -16.65 6.57 -3.56
C LEU A 198 -16.01 5.57 -4.53
N VAL A 199 -16.26 5.74 -5.83
CA VAL A 199 -15.63 4.93 -6.89
C VAL A 199 -14.89 5.83 -7.86
N ILE A 200 -13.59 5.58 -8.02
CA ILE A 200 -12.75 6.22 -9.03
C ILE A 200 -12.16 5.12 -9.90
N GLU A 201 -12.46 5.16 -11.20
CA GLU A 201 -12.20 4.05 -12.10
C GLU A 201 -11.69 4.51 -13.46
N ASP A 202 -10.63 3.89 -13.97
CA ASP A 202 -10.07 4.16 -15.31
C ASP A 202 -9.67 5.64 -15.52
N CYS A 203 -9.28 6.35 -14.44
CA CYS A 203 -8.92 7.77 -14.50
C CYS A 203 -7.42 7.98 -14.67
N THR A 204 -7.03 9.08 -15.29
CA THR A 204 -5.63 9.52 -15.37
C THR A 204 -5.44 10.80 -14.58
N PHE A 205 -4.39 10.86 -13.78
CA PHE A 205 -3.95 12.00 -13.03
C PHE A 205 -2.51 12.32 -13.42
N ALA A 206 -2.27 13.46 -14.08
CA ALA A 206 -0.97 13.77 -14.66
C ALA A 206 -0.48 15.18 -14.32
N ALA A 207 0.86 15.32 -14.22
CA ALA A 207 1.56 16.62 -14.07
C ALA A 207 1.05 17.43 -12.87
N GLN A 208 1.11 16.81 -11.69
CA GLN A 208 0.66 17.40 -10.44
C GLN A 208 1.88 17.82 -9.63
N THR A 209 1.96 19.04 -9.13
CA THR A 209 3.11 19.46 -8.30
C THR A 209 2.94 19.13 -6.82
N ARG A 210 1.72 18.79 -6.39
CA ARG A 210 1.36 18.43 -5.01
C ARG A 210 0.66 17.07 -4.96
N ASN A 211 0.05 16.77 -3.81
CA ASN A 211 -0.85 15.65 -3.62
C ASN A 211 -1.86 15.56 -4.78
N VAL A 212 -2.07 14.36 -5.30
CA VAL A 212 -3.02 14.18 -6.41
C VAL A 212 -4.42 13.98 -5.86
N MET A 213 -4.53 13.21 -4.78
CA MET A 213 -5.80 12.84 -4.19
C MET A 213 -5.67 12.76 -2.68
N LEU A 214 -6.54 13.50 -2.00
CA LEU A 214 -6.72 13.45 -0.56
C LEU A 214 -8.09 12.85 -0.26
N VAL A 215 -8.10 11.71 0.42
CA VAL A 215 -9.31 11.06 0.92
C VAL A 215 -9.36 11.28 2.42
N ASP A 216 -10.38 11.98 2.90
CA ASP A 216 -10.61 12.21 4.33
C ASP A 216 -11.93 11.59 4.79
N SER A 217 -11.84 10.61 5.70
CA SER A 217 -13.00 10.01 6.41
C SER A 217 -14.04 9.39 5.51
N HIS A 218 -13.64 8.40 4.73
CA HIS A 218 -14.53 7.69 3.84
C HIS A 218 -14.64 6.20 4.17
N GLU A 219 -15.85 5.70 4.05
CA GLU A 219 -16.19 4.27 4.02
C GLU A 219 -16.39 3.83 2.56
N ASP A 220 -16.09 2.57 2.25
CA ASP A 220 -16.32 1.98 0.92
C ASP A 220 -15.66 2.78 -0.22
N VAL A 221 -14.36 3.06 -0.10
CA VAL A 221 -13.58 3.73 -1.14
C VAL A 221 -13.02 2.70 -2.10
N THR A 222 -13.32 2.83 -3.40
CA THR A 222 -12.71 2.00 -4.45
C THR A 222 -12.00 2.88 -5.47
N ILE A 223 -10.67 2.72 -5.58
CA ILE A 223 -9.86 3.38 -6.61
C ILE A 223 -9.19 2.28 -7.42
N ARG A 224 -9.53 2.19 -8.71
CA ARG A 224 -9.00 1.10 -9.54
C ARG A 224 -8.69 1.47 -10.98
N ARG A 225 -7.66 0.82 -11.52
CA ARG A 225 -7.19 1.03 -12.91
C ARG A 225 -6.91 2.50 -13.23
N CYS A 226 -6.48 3.26 -12.22
CA CYS A 226 -6.09 4.65 -12.40
C CYS A 226 -4.59 4.76 -12.69
N HIS A 227 -4.20 5.83 -13.39
CA HIS A 227 -2.80 6.13 -13.67
C HIS A 227 -2.40 7.48 -13.06
N PHE A 228 -1.46 7.44 -12.12
CA PHE A 228 -0.84 8.60 -11.47
C PHE A 228 0.53 8.83 -12.11
N ALA A 229 0.63 9.80 -13.02
CA ALA A 229 1.81 10.05 -13.85
C ALA A 229 2.48 11.39 -13.56
N ARG A 230 3.78 11.37 -13.22
CA ARG A 230 4.59 12.58 -12.93
C ARG A 230 3.91 13.49 -11.92
N THR A 231 3.58 12.92 -10.77
CA THR A 231 2.86 13.60 -9.71
C THR A 231 3.79 13.95 -8.56
N ALA A 232 3.43 14.97 -7.81
CA ALA A 232 4.18 15.57 -6.71
C ALA A 232 5.55 16.19 -7.06
N SER A 233 5.85 16.49 -8.32
CA SER A 233 7.21 16.82 -8.82
C SER A 233 7.80 18.15 -8.33
N GLY A 234 7.17 18.83 -7.37
CA GLY A 234 7.68 20.08 -6.82
C GLY A 234 8.95 19.89 -5.98
N ASP A 235 9.80 20.93 -5.92
CA ASP A 235 10.98 21.04 -5.06
C ASP A 235 10.61 20.97 -3.56
N GLY A 236 10.18 19.79 -3.07
CA GLY A 236 9.90 19.56 -1.65
C GLY A 236 11.08 19.98 -0.75
N ASP A 237 12.29 19.84 -1.27
CA ASP A 237 13.53 20.29 -0.62
C ASP A 237 13.71 21.82 -0.59
N ARG A 238 13.21 22.59 -1.58
CA ARG A 238 13.38 24.07 -1.57
C ARG A 238 12.33 24.78 -0.71
N LEU A 239 11.17 24.16 -0.50
CA LEU A 239 10.09 24.79 0.27
C LEU A 239 10.05 24.33 1.73
N GLY A 240 10.89 23.37 2.14
CA GLY A 240 10.88 22.85 3.51
C GLY A 240 9.54 22.22 3.91
N LEU A 241 8.73 21.84 2.93
CA LEU A 241 7.44 21.19 3.17
C LEU A 241 7.72 19.73 3.51
N SER A 242 7.11 19.24 4.58
CA SER A 242 7.23 17.84 4.97
C SER A 242 6.79 16.93 3.81
N ALA A 243 7.32 15.71 3.78
CA ALA A 243 7.05 14.66 2.78
C ALA A 243 5.56 14.35 2.50
N TRP A 244 4.65 14.97 3.26
CA TRP A 244 3.21 14.87 3.21
C TRP A 244 2.57 15.66 2.08
N SER A 245 3.27 16.69 1.59
CA SER A 245 2.81 17.57 0.51
C SER A 245 2.97 16.96 -0.89
N ALA A 246 3.58 15.77 -0.96
CA ALA A 246 4.02 15.13 -2.17
C ALA A 246 3.63 13.65 -2.16
N ALA A 247 2.36 13.32 -2.43
CA ALA A 247 1.92 11.94 -2.54
C ALA A 247 0.88 11.71 -3.64
N GLY A 248 0.97 10.56 -4.30
CA GLY A 248 0.02 10.13 -5.33
C GLY A 248 -1.38 9.91 -4.76
N LEU A 249 -1.50 9.27 -3.62
CA LEU A 249 -2.76 9.11 -2.92
C LEU A 249 -2.53 9.22 -1.42
N VAL A 250 -3.33 10.04 -0.76
CA VAL A 250 -3.22 10.29 0.66
C VAL A 250 -4.57 10.01 1.32
N CYS A 251 -4.57 9.09 2.27
CA CYS A 251 -5.70 8.83 3.16
C CYS A 251 -5.34 9.41 4.53
N ILE A 252 -6.00 10.51 4.92
CA ILE A 252 -5.79 11.18 6.22
C ILE A 252 -7.14 11.29 6.94
N PRO A 253 -7.27 10.90 8.21
CA PRO A 253 -8.42 11.27 9.03
C PRO A 253 -8.44 12.81 9.28
N PRO A 254 -9.58 13.42 9.63
CA PRO A 254 -9.64 14.76 10.13
C PRO A 254 -9.03 14.76 11.54
N ALA A 255 -8.80 15.96 12.07
CA ALA A 255 -8.19 16.24 13.37
C ALA A 255 -8.40 15.16 14.47
N PRO A 256 -7.39 14.92 15.34
CA PRO A 256 -7.31 13.80 16.30
C PRO A 256 -8.47 13.65 17.30
N GLU A 257 -9.39 14.60 17.35
CA GLU A 257 -10.53 14.61 18.27
C GLU A 257 -11.74 13.79 17.77
N ALA A 258 -11.81 13.47 16.47
CA ALA A 258 -12.84 12.61 15.92
C ALA A 258 -12.28 11.21 15.64
N PRO A 259 -12.90 10.12 16.15
CA PRO A 259 -12.49 8.75 15.85
C PRO A 259 -12.93 8.40 14.44
N THR A 260 -12.31 9.03 13.45
CA THR A 260 -12.54 8.76 12.05
C THR A 260 -11.81 7.51 11.64
N ARG A 261 -12.50 6.74 10.82
CA ARG A 261 -12.09 5.41 10.39
C ARG A 261 -12.18 5.38 8.88
N PHE A 262 -11.13 4.87 8.26
CA PHE A 262 -11.23 4.36 6.91
C PHE A 262 -11.72 2.94 7.02
N GLN A 263 -12.86 2.64 6.42
CA GLN A 263 -13.39 1.29 6.38
C GLN A 263 -13.51 0.84 4.93
N ASP A 264 -13.07 -0.38 4.63
CA ASP A 264 -13.28 -1.03 3.34
C ASP A 264 -12.67 -0.25 2.14
N VAL A 265 -11.44 0.25 2.32
CA VAL A 265 -10.68 0.95 1.27
C VAL A 265 -10.03 -0.06 0.32
N ARG A 266 -10.39 -0.04 -0.97
CA ARG A 266 -9.84 -0.90 -2.02
C ARG A 266 -9.07 -0.08 -3.06
N LEU A 267 -7.77 -0.31 -3.15
CA LEU A 267 -6.87 0.31 -4.11
C LEU A 267 -6.31 -0.78 -5.02
N SER A 268 -6.85 -0.92 -6.25
CA SER A 268 -6.52 -2.05 -7.12
C SER A 268 -6.09 -1.70 -8.53
N ASP A 269 -5.11 -2.43 -9.07
CA ASP A 269 -4.66 -2.32 -10.47
C ASP A 269 -4.27 -0.89 -10.90
N ASN A 270 -3.82 -0.04 -9.97
CA ASN A 270 -3.40 1.32 -10.27
C ASN A 270 -1.92 1.35 -10.70
N ARG A 271 -1.56 2.33 -11.52
CA ARG A 271 -0.18 2.59 -11.92
C ARG A 271 0.29 3.93 -11.36
N PHE A 272 1.41 3.94 -10.66
CA PHE A 272 2.10 5.11 -10.16
C PHE A 272 3.44 5.21 -10.89
N SER A 273 3.62 6.20 -11.77
CA SER A 273 4.83 6.33 -12.59
C SER A 273 5.43 7.72 -12.49
N GLY A 274 6.70 7.82 -12.08
CA GLY A 274 7.40 9.09 -11.93
C GLY A 274 6.86 9.94 -10.78
N VAL A 275 6.41 9.30 -9.70
CA VAL A 275 5.95 10.01 -8.50
C VAL A 275 7.18 10.42 -7.69
N SER A 276 7.45 11.72 -7.58
CA SER A 276 8.62 12.22 -6.83
C SER A 276 8.48 12.08 -5.31
N GLY A 277 7.25 11.91 -4.83
CA GLY A 277 6.97 11.68 -3.41
C GLY A 277 6.47 10.27 -3.15
N ILE A 278 5.53 10.14 -2.21
CA ILE A 278 4.99 8.84 -1.80
C ILE A 278 3.93 8.36 -2.80
N GLY A 279 3.94 7.10 -3.21
CA GLY A 279 2.87 6.56 -4.07
C GLY A 279 1.52 6.56 -3.37
N ILE A 280 1.39 5.79 -2.30
CA ILE A 280 0.22 5.70 -1.43
C ILE A 280 0.63 5.95 0.02
N LEU A 281 -0.08 6.86 0.70
CA LEU A 281 0.14 7.22 2.10
C LEU A 281 -1.15 7.02 2.90
N PHE A 282 -1.16 6.05 3.81
CA PHE A 282 -2.12 6.01 4.91
C PHE A 282 -1.50 6.68 6.11
N TYR A 283 -2.08 7.77 6.57
CA TYR A 283 -1.48 8.59 7.61
C TYR A 283 -2.49 8.94 8.68
N ASN A 284 -2.15 8.72 9.95
CA ASN A 284 -2.99 8.92 11.13
C ASN A 284 -4.29 8.10 11.14
N GLY A 285 -4.88 8.00 12.34
CA GLY A 285 -6.21 7.42 12.53
C GLY A 285 -6.23 5.91 12.39
N ARG A 286 -7.42 5.40 12.09
CA ARG A 286 -7.72 3.98 12.06
C ARG A 286 -8.12 3.54 10.66
N VAL A 287 -7.50 2.48 10.16
CA VAL A 287 -7.82 1.86 8.87
C VAL A 287 -8.25 0.41 9.10
N ASP A 288 -9.48 0.09 8.76
CA ASP A 288 -10.07 -1.23 8.94
C ASP A 288 -10.45 -1.81 7.56
N GLY A 289 -9.91 -2.99 7.23
CA GLY A 289 -10.27 -3.70 5.99
C GLY A 289 -9.73 -3.05 4.71
N ALA A 290 -8.58 -2.38 4.78
CA ALA A 290 -7.94 -1.85 3.57
C ALA A 290 -7.26 -2.96 2.75
N GLU A 291 -7.46 -2.91 1.43
CA GLU A 291 -6.89 -3.82 0.45
C GLU A 291 -6.16 -3.02 -0.64
N ILE A 292 -4.88 -3.32 -0.82
CA ILE A 292 -3.99 -2.70 -1.82
C ILE A 292 -3.50 -3.82 -2.73
N ALA A 293 -4.10 -3.98 -3.91
CA ALA A 293 -3.91 -5.16 -4.73
C ALA A 293 -3.50 -4.87 -6.19
N GLY A 294 -2.51 -5.58 -6.73
CA GLY A 294 -2.20 -5.52 -8.18
C GLY A 294 -1.68 -4.17 -8.68
N ASN A 295 -1.27 -3.26 -7.79
CA ASN A 295 -0.75 -1.94 -8.19
C ASN A 295 0.68 -2.03 -8.70
N VAL A 296 1.06 -1.11 -9.57
CA VAL A 296 2.40 -0.99 -10.14
C VAL A 296 2.99 0.36 -9.77
N PHE A 297 4.13 0.35 -9.08
CA PHE A 297 4.89 1.54 -8.72
C PHE A 297 6.19 1.57 -9.50
N GLU A 298 6.43 2.63 -10.24
CA GLU A 298 7.57 2.81 -11.16
C GLU A 298 8.19 4.20 -10.98
N GLU A 299 9.52 4.26 -10.92
CA GLU A 299 10.28 5.52 -10.94
C GLU A 299 9.95 6.47 -9.78
N GLY A 300 9.78 5.92 -8.57
CA GLY A 300 9.52 6.70 -7.36
C GLY A 300 10.79 7.34 -6.79
N TYR A 301 10.72 8.53 -6.18
CA TYR A 301 11.87 9.10 -5.44
C TYR A 301 11.74 8.99 -3.91
N ALA A 302 10.53 8.73 -3.41
CA ALA A 302 10.26 8.46 -2.00
C ALA A 302 9.63 7.05 -1.85
N PRO A 303 9.22 6.64 -0.64
CA PRO A 303 8.61 5.33 -0.47
C PRO A 303 7.33 5.14 -1.28
N ASN A 304 7.16 4.00 -1.95
CA ASN A 304 5.99 3.78 -2.80
C ASN A 304 4.71 3.57 -1.99
N LEU A 305 4.81 2.90 -0.85
CA LEU A 305 3.73 2.71 0.11
C LEU A 305 4.20 3.13 1.50
N VAL A 306 3.41 3.96 2.17
CA VAL A 306 3.62 4.34 3.57
C VAL A 306 2.36 4.07 4.37
N VAL A 307 2.49 3.30 5.46
CA VAL A 307 1.42 3.02 6.41
C VAL A 307 1.83 3.57 7.77
N LYS A 308 1.12 4.62 8.21
CA LYS A 308 1.32 5.38 9.46
C LYS A 308 0.01 5.55 10.22
N CYS A 309 -0.73 4.46 10.38
CA CYS A 309 -2.05 4.45 11.01
C CYS A 309 -2.21 3.20 11.90
N GLY A 310 -3.17 3.25 12.83
CA GLY A 310 -3.62 2.07 13.57
C GLY A 310 -4.78 1.37 12.84
N GLY A 311 -5.31 0.30 13.42
CA GLY A 311 -6.53 -0.35 12.95
C GLY A 311 -6.44 -1.87 12.86
N ASP A 312 -7.38 -2.44 12.10
CA ASP A 312 -7.43 -3.87 11.84
C ASP A 312 -6.42 -4.27 10.73
N ALA A 313 -6.53 -5.50 10.21
CA ALA A 313 -5.59 -5.99 9.22
C ALA A 313 -5.72 -5.25 7.87
N MET A 314 -4.58 -4.83 7.31
CA MET A 314 -4.43 -4.32 5.96
C MET A 314 -3.80 -5.40 5.07
N LEU A 315 -4.41 -5.66 3.92
CA LEU A 315 -3.90 -6.62 2.93
C LEU A 315 -3.19 -5.88 1.79
N VAL A 316 -1.91 -6.16 1.58
CA VAL A 316 -1.11 -5.67 0.45
C VAL A 316 -0.73 -6.88 -0.41
N SER A 317 -1.35 -7.04 -1.57
CA SER A 317 -1.17 -8.26 -2.36
C SER A 317 -0.91 -8.07 -3.86
N GLY A 318 -0.05 -8.90 -4.45
CA GLY A 318 0.16 -8.91 -5.91
C GLY A 318 0.71 -7.59 -6.50
N ASN A 319 1.24 -6.69 -5.69
CA ASN A 319 1.75 -5.40 -6.16
C ASN A 319 3.16 -5.56 -6.74
N THR A 320 3.53 -4.68 -7.67
CA THR A 320 4.87 -4.59 -8.23
C THR A 320 5.51 -3.26 -7.87
N PHE A 321 6.61 -3.31 -7.12
CA PHE A 321 7.42 -2.16 -6.72
C PHE A 321 8.70 -2.16 -7.56
N ARG A 322 8.83 -1.21 -8.48
CA ARG A 322 10.00 -1.05 -9.36
C ARG A 322 10.67 0.29 -9.12
N GLN A 323 12.00 0.23 -8.99
CA GLN A 323 12.92 1.36 -9.13
C GLN A 323 12.54 2.60 -8.32
N ALA A 324 13.10 2.68 -7.13
CA ALA A 324 13.14 3.91 -6.37
C ALA A 324 14.47 4.62 -6.68
N ALA A 325 14.44 5.81 -7.28
CA ALA A 325 15.60 6.49 -7.85
C ALA A 325 16.64 6.95 -6.81
N SER A 326 16.25 6.99 -5.53
CA SER A 326 17.11 7.43 -4.41
C SER A 326 17.54 6.22 -3.56
N PRO A 327 18.81 6.16 -3.11
CA PRO A 327 19.29 5.16 -2.14
C PRO A 327 18.47 5.10 -0.83
N GLU A 328 17.74 6.17 -0.51
CA GLU A 328 16.90 6.25 0.70
C GLU A 328 15.47 5.77 0.46
N ALA A 329 15.09 5.53 -0.79
CA ALA A 329 13.72 5.23 -1.14
C ALA A 329 13.42 3.73 -0.95
N VAL A 330 12.35 3.49 -0.19
CA VAL A 330 11.92 2.17 0.28
C VAL A 330 10.72 1.69 -0.54
N GLY A 331 10.59 0.39 -0.81
CA GLY A 331 9.37 -0.13 -1.44
C GLY A 331 8.12 0.13 -0.59
N ALA A 332 8.10 -0.40 0.63
CA ALA A 332 7.05 -0.14 1.61
C ALA A 332 7.63 0.26 2.97
N LEU A 333 7.11 1.34 3.56
CA LEU A 333 7.44 1.80 4.91
C LEU A 333 6.21 1.62 5.81
N VAL A 334 6.36 0.85 6.87
CA VAL A 334 5.37 0.72 7.94
C VAL A 334 5.93 1.35 9.19
N GLU A 335 5.24 2.33 9.74
CA GLU A 335 5.70 3.04 10.93
C GLU A 335 4.54 3.29 11.88
N THR A 336 4.76 3.18 13.20
CA THR A 336 3.77 3.63 14.18
C THR A 336 3.33 5.05 13.89
N ALA A 337 2.02 5.30 13.97
CA ALA A 337 1.55 6.66 14.22
C ALA A 337 2.25 7.20 15.47
N SER A 338 2.64 8.48 15.46
CA SER A 338 3.29 9.12 16.60
C SER A 338 2.55 8.75 17.90
N PRO A 339 3.24 8.42 19.01
CA PRO A 339 2.60 8.10 20.29
C PRO A 339 1.62 9.15 20.80
N GLN A 340 1.75 10.39 20.30
CA GLN A 340 0.83 11.49 20.60
C GLN A 340 -0.52 11.38 19.86
N LEU A 341 -0.59 10.57 18.79
CA LEU A 341 -1.71 10.51 17.85
C LEU A 341 -2.48 9.18 17.91
N ALA A 342 -1.86 8.11 18.40
CA ALA A 342 -2.57 6.87 18.69
C ALA A 342 -3.24 6.96 20.07
N PRO A 343 -4.57 6.80 20.18
CA PRO A 343 -5.23 6.66 21.48
C PRO A 343 -4.57 5.55 22.29
N ALA A 344 -4.32 5.80 23.57
CA ALA A 344 -3.66 4.83 24.44
C ALA A 344 -4.39 3.48 24.42
N GLY A 345 -3.72 2.43 23.94
CA GLY A 345 -4.25 1.06 23.89
C GLY A 345 -4.75 0.59 22.53
N GLU A 346 -4.73 1.43 21.48
CA GLU A 346 -4.99 0.93 20.12
C GLU A 346 -3.83 0.09 19.60
N ARG A 347 -4.16 -1.07 19.05
CA ARG A 347 -3.21 -1.92 18.33
C ARG A 347 -2.91 -1.28 16.98
N LEU A 348 -1.66 -1.43 16.57
CA LEU A 348 -1.22 -1.07 15.23
C LEU A 348 -1.90 -1.99 14.22
N ALA A 349 -2.17 -1.44 13.02
CA ALA A 349 -2.71 -2.21 11.92
C ALA A 349 -1.79 -3.40 11.64
N GLN A 350 -2.37 -4.59 11.53
CA GLN A 350 -1.63 -5.79 11.11
C GLN A 350 -1.48 -5.74 9.59
N LEU A 351 -0.27 -5.63 9.08
CA LEU A 351 0.00 -5.69 7.65
C LEU A 351 0.23 -7.13 7.21
N ARG A 352 -0.54 -7.55 6.21
CA ARG A 352 -0.32 -8.80 5.48
C ARG A 352 0.17 -8.48 4.08
N MET A 353 1.43 -8.78 3.78
CA MET A 353 2.03 -8.59 2.47
C MET A 353 2.17 -9.92 1.75
N LEU A 354 1.36 -10.17 0.73
CA LEU A 354 1.26 -11.45 0.02
C LEU A 354 1.59 -11.33 -1.47
N ASP A 355 2.40 -12.22 -2.03
CA ASP A 355 2.61 -12.34 -3.48
C ASP A 355 3.08 -11.03 -4.18
N ASN A 356 3.73 -10.12 -3.45
CA ASN A 356 4.24 -8.88 -4.03
C ASN A 356 5.61 -9.10 -4.69
N ARG A 357 5.96 -8.22 -5.63
CA ARG A 357 7.24 -8.21 -6.34
C ARG A 357 7.98 -6.92 -6.05
N PHE A 358 9.14 -7.01 -5.44
CA PHE A 358 10.05 -5.89 -5.20
C PHE A 358 11.25 -6.04 -6.11
N ALA A 359 11.48 -5.06 -6.98
CA ALA A 359 12.58 -5.08 -7.94
C ALA A 359 13.33 -3.75 -7.96
N ALA A 360 14.65 -3.81 -7.82
CA ALA A 360 15.54 -2.66 -7.94
C ALA A 360 15.16 -1.47 -7.04
N ALA A 361 14.77 -1.72 -5.78
CA ALA A 361 14.57 -0.63 -4.82
C ALA A 361 15.87 0.17 -4.65
N GLY A 362 15.80 1.46 -4.32
CA GLY A 362 17.03 2.24 -4.08
C GLY A 362 17.67 1.92 -2.73
N GLY A 363 16.84 1.69 -1.71
CA GLY A 363 17.24 1.22 -0.38
C GLY A 363 16.62 -0.13 -0.03
N ASP A 364 15.96 -0.20 1.13
CA ASP A 364 15.27 -1.40 1.60
C ASP A 364 13.98 -1.65 0.79
N ALA A 365 13.62 -2.91 0.57
CA ALA A 365 12.33 -3.22 -0.06
C ALA A 365 11.16 -2.99 0.93
N ILE A 366 11.31 -3.44 2.17
CA ILE A 366 10.34 -3.20 3.24
C ILE A 366 11.07 -2.73 4.50
N LEU A 367 10.63 -1.60 5.06
CA LEU A 367 11.13 -1.06 6.32
C LEU A 367 9.99 -1.02 7.36
N LEU A 368 10.19 -1.70 8.49
CA LEU A 368 9.25 -1.78 9.60
C LEU A 368 9.80 -1.03 10.82
N ARG A 369 9.12 0.04 11.23
CA ARG A 369 9.47 0.89 12.38
C ARG A 369 8.35 0.88 13.41
N ALA A 370 8.49 0.05 14.44
CA ALA A 370 7.47 -0.12 15.47
C ALA A 370 6.10 -0.47 14.85
N ALA A 371 6.01 -1.67 14.27
CA ALA A 371 4.84 -2.11 13.51
C ALA A 371 3.83 -2.89 14.39
N GLY A 372 2.79 -3.51 13.83
CA GLY A 372 1.91 -4.50 14.48
C GLY A 372 2.38 -5.92 14.21
N ASP A 373 1.59 -6.96 14.52
CA ASP A 373 1.94 -8.34 14.13
C ASP A 373 1.94 -8.44 12.59
N GLU A 374 3.13 -8.52 11.98
CA GLU A 374 3.30 -8.44 10.52
C GLU A 374 3.48 -9.81 9.89
N TRP A 375 2.86 -9.99 8.73
CA TRP A 375 2.91 -11.24 7.96
C TRP A 375 3.35 -10.96 6.52
N ILE A 376 4.56 -11.40 6.17
CA ILE A 376 5.16 -11.22 4.84
C ILE A 376 5.35 -12.60 4.22
N GLU A 377 4.51 -12.94 3.24
CA GLU A 377 4.45 -14.28 2.67
C GLU A 377 4.46 -14.31 1.13
N ASN A 378 5.18 -15.28 0.57
CA ASN A 378 5.24 -15.56 -0.88
C ASN A 378 5.63 -14.36 -1.75
N ASN A 379 6.38 -13.40 -1.20
CA ASN A 379 6.87 -12.25 -1.97
C ASN A 379 8.15 -12.61 -2.71
N LEU A 380 8.36 -11.94 -3.85
CA LEU A 380 9.58 -11.99 -4.63
C LEU A 380 10.38 -10.70 -4.45
N PHE A 381 11.62 -10.82 -4.01
CA PHE A 381 12.57 -9.72 -3.88
C PHE A 381 13.73 -9.97 -4.84
N SER A 382 13.93 -9.08 -5.80
CA SER A 382 14.96 -9.22 -6.84
C SER A 382 15.81 -7.96 -6.95
N SER A 383 17.14 -8.12 -6.88
CA SER A 383 18.10 -7.02 -7.04
C SER A 383 17.87 -5.88 -6.04
N ILE A 384 17.71 -6.20 -4.76
CA ILE A 384 17.52 -5.21 -3.69
C ILE A 384 18.90 -4.79 -3.14
N PRO A 385 19.30 -3.50 -3.26
CA PRO A 385 20.58 -2.99 -2.76
C PRO A 385 20.65 -2.93 -1.22
N GLY A 386 19.51 -2.65 -0.58
CA GLY A 386 19.36 -2.67 0.88
C GLY A 386 18.92 -4.05 1.40
N TRP A 387 18.19 -4.04 2.50
CA TRP A 387 17.54 -5.22 3.03
C TRP A 387 16.26 -5.52 2.25
N ALA A 388 15.96 -6.80 2.00
CA ALA A 388 14.63 -7.18 1.53
C ALA A 388 13.58 -6.81 2.58
N VAL A 389 13.88 -7.09 3.86
CA VAL A 389 13.08 -6.59 4.99
C VAL A 389 14.00 -6.15 6.12
N ARG A 390 13.80 -4.93 6.61
CA ARG A 390 14.45 -4.40 7.82
C ARG A 390 13.41 -4.10 8.88
N ALA A 391 13.44 -4.86 9.98
CA ALA A 391 12.62 -4.62 11.16
C ALA A 391 13.46 -3.95 12.27
N GLU A 392 13.19 -2.67 12.51
CA GLU A 392 13.87 -1.85 13.51
C GLU A 392 13.31 -2.07 14.93
N ALA A 393 14.01 -1.52 15.93
CA ALA A 393 13.73 -1.82 17.32
C ALA A 393 12.32 -1.34 17.68
N GLY A 394 11.58 -2.16 18.42
CA GLY A 394 10.18 -1.91 18.73
C GLY A 394 9.20 -2.44 17.68
N ALA A 395 9.68 -2.92 16.52
CA ALA A 395 8.86 -3.74 15.65
C ALA A 395 8.47 -5.04 16.41
N PRO A 396 7.19 -5.42 16.42
CA PRO A 396 6.70 -6.60 17.11
C PRO A 396 6.86 -7.82 16.19
N ARG A 397 6.04 -8.85 16.40
CA ARG A 397 6.17 -10.17 15.80
C ARG A 397 6.12 -10.08 14.27
N LEU A 398 7.16 -10.59 13.62
CA LEU A 398 7.20 -10.80 12.18
C LEU A 398 7.09 -12.30 11.86
N ALA A 399 6.20 -12.64 10.94
CA ALA A 399 6.21 -13.90 10.19
C ALA A 399 6.71 -13.63 8.77
N PHE A 400 7.85 -14.22 8.40
CA PHE A 400 8.45 -14.14 7.06
C PHE A 400 8.47 -15.54 6.43
N VAL A 401 7.50 -15.83 5.56
CA VAL A 401 7.18 -17.21 5.14
C VAL A 401 7.15 -17.38 3.62
N GLY A 402 7.85 -18.37 3.07
CA GLY A 402 7.69 -18.73 1.64
C GLY A 402 8.21 -17.70 0.64
N ASN A 403 9.02 -16.72 1.05
CA ASN A 403 9.52 -15.66 0.17
C ASN A 403 10.73 -16.12 -0.65
N ASP A 404 10.89 -15.57 -1.86
CA ASP A 404 12.09 -15.74 -2.70
C ASP A 404 12.87 -14.42 -2.74
N VAL A 405 14.11 -14.45 -2.29
CA VAL A 405 14.97 -13.27 -2.08
C VAL A 405 16.27 -13.48 -2.84
N ASP A 406 16.42 -12.78 -3.96
CA ASP A 406 17.56 -12.82 -4.87
C ASP A 406 18.23 -11.44 -4.94
N GLY A 407 19.45 -11.33 -4.42
CA GLY A 407 20.17 -10.06 -4.30
C GLY A 407 20.67 -9.48 -5.62
N GLY A 408 20.72 -10.28 -6.70
CA GLY A 408 21.15 -9.79 -8.02
C GLY A 408 22.60 -9.27 -8.09
N GLY A 409 23.40 -9.37 -7.02
CA GLY A 409 24.80 -8.97 -6.98
C GLY A 409 25.28 -8.54 -5.59
N VAL A 410 26.50 -8.91 -5.23
CA VAL A 410 27.13 -8.57 -3.95
C VAL A 410 27.53 -7.09 -3.98
N LEU A 411 26.71 -6.22 -3.40
CA LEU A 411 27.20 -4.91 -2.99
C LEU A 411 28.04 -5.11 -1.72
N PRO A 412 29.32 -4.69 -1.70
CA PRO A 412 30.13 -4.79 -0.50
C PRO A 412 29.54 -3.89 0.60
N GLY A 413 28.97 -4.51 1.63
CA GLY A 413 28.32 -3.86 2.76
C GLY A 413 27.56 -4.90 3.57
N GLU A 414 27.42 -4.69 4.89
CA GLU A 414 26.84 -5.66 5.83
C GLU A 414 25.31 -5.90 5.66
N HIS A 415 24.78 -5.74 4.45
CA HIS A 415 23.35 -5.78 4.16
C HIS A 415 22.94 -7.21 3.79
N GLY A 416 22.19 -7.85 4.68
CA GLY A 416 21.57 -9.14 4.39
C GLY A 416 20.19 -9.01 3.74
N ALA A 417 19.52 -10.14 3.54
CA ALA A 417 18.13 -10.17 3.08
C ALA A 417 17.14 -9.74 4.18
N LEU A 418 17.30 -10.26 5.40
CA LEU A 418 16.38 -10.02 6.51
C LEU A 418 17.12 -9.50 7.75
N PHE A 419 16.80 -8.30 8.20
CA PHE A 419 17.29 -7.72 9.46
C PHE A 419 16.20 -7.65 10.52
N LEU A 420 16.50 -8.15 11.71
CA LEU A 420 15.55 -8.27 12.82
C LEU A 420 16.17 -7.72 14.10
N SER A 421 15.67 -6.59 14.59
CA SER A 421 16.09 -6.04 15.89
C SER A 421 15.04 -6.19 17.00
N GLY A 422 13.82 -6.60 16.65
CA GLY A 422 12.78 -7.06 17.58
C GLY A 422 12.66 -8.59 17.65
N PRO A 423 11.75 -9.12 18.48
CA PRO A 423 11.39 -10.53 18.44
C PRO A 423 10.67 -10.85 17.11
N ALA A 424 11.34 -11.53 16.18
CA ALA A 424 10.63 -12.19 15.08
C ALA A 424 10.06 -13.52 15.58
N GLU A 425 8.85 -13.86 15.16
CA GLU A 425 8.25 -15.13 15.56
C GLU A 425 8.75 -16.23 14.64
N VAL A 426 8.60 -16.09 13.32
CA VAL A 426 8.89 -17.18 12.37
C VAL A 426 9.54 -16.66 11.09
N VAL A 427 10.63 -17.32 10.68
CA VAL A 427 11.28 -17.19 9.36
C VAL A 427 11.30 -18.57 8.72
N ARG A 428 10.34 -18.87 7.84
CA ARG A 428 10.12 -20.25 7.37
C ARG A 428 9.95 -20.42 5.86
N GLY A 429 10.54 -21.47 5.30
CA GLY A 429 10.24 -21.86 3.91
C GLY A 429 10.72 -20.86 2.86
N ASN A 430 11.64 -19.97 3.21
CA ASN A 430 12.13 -18.94 2.30
C ASN A 430 13.34 -19.44 1.50
N ARG A 431 13.58 -18.80 0.36
CA ARG A 431 14.77 -18.97 -0.46
C ARG A 431 15.57 -17.66 -0.44
N PHE A 432 16.80 -17.71 0.01
CA PHE A 432 17.72 -16.58 0.05
C PHE A 432 18.93 -16.88 -0.83
N LEU A 433 19.19 -16.04 -1.82
CA LEU A 433 20.26 -16.19 -2.81
C LEU A 433 21.04 -14.90 -3.05
N TYR A 434 22.37 -15.01 -3.22
CA TYR A 434 23.24 -13.94 -3.72
C TYR A 434 23.16 -12.61 -2.95
N HIS A 435 23.16 -12.69 -1.61
CA HIS A 435 23.26 -11.54 -0.71
C HIS A 435 24.55 -11.56 0.11
N ASP A 436 24.86 -10.49 0.84
CA ASP A 436 25.96 -10.51 1.83
C ASP A 436 25.60 -11.44 3.00
N GLY A 437 24.37 -11.29 3.52
CA GLY A 437 23.79 -12.15 4.55
C GLY A 437 22.38 -12.62 4.23
N ALA A 438 21.92 -13.74 4.80
CA ALA A 438 20.50 -14.10 4.69
C ALA A 438 19.68 -13.53 5.85
N VAL A 439 19.96 -13.93 7.09
CA VAL A 439 19.18 -13.52 8.27
C VAL A 439 20.09 -12.96 9.34
N GLN A 440 19.83 -11.74 9.79
CA GLN A 440 20.58 -11.07 10.85
C GLN A 440 19.68 -10.65 12.02
N PHE A 441 20.13 -10.95 13.23
CA PHE A 441 19.50 -10.53 14.49
C PHE A 441 20.35 -9.49 15.22
N ALA A 442 19.76 -8.36 15.62
CA ALA A 442 20.46 -7.24 16.25
C ALA A 442 19.86 -6.75 17.59
N GLY A 443 18.80 -7.37 18.09
CA GLY A 443 18.04 -6.91 19.26
C GLY A 443 18.68 -7.17 20.63
N VAL A 444 18.21 -6.38 21.62
CA VAL A 444 18.53 -6.47 23.07
C VAL A 444 17.33 -6.96 23.91
N GLY A 445 16.20 -7.30 23.29
CA GLY A 445 14.99 -7.75 23.98
C GLY A 445 14.77 -9.25 23.79
N GLY A 446 14.64 -10.01 24.88
CA GLY A 446 14.56 -11.48 24.97
C GLY A 446 13.45 -12.20 24.19
N GLY A 447 13.44 -12.04 22.87
CA GLY A 447 12.60 -12.75 21.91
C GLY A 447 13.13 -14.12 21.56
N LYS A 448 12.23 -14.98 21.04
CA LYS A 448 12.57 -16.25 20.39
C LYS A 448 12.24 -16.12 18.92
N CYS A 449 13.20 -16.46 18.06
CA CYS A 449 12.97 -16.61 16.63
C CYS A 449 13.07 -18.09 16.22
N PHE A 450 12.14 -18.52 15.37
CA PHE A 450 12.17 -19.82 14.71
C PHE A 450 12.58 -19.64 13.24
N VAL A 451 13.81 -20.03 12.89
CA VAL A 451 14.31 -20.04 11.50
C VAL A 451 14.28 -21.47 10.98
N ALA A 452 13.34 -21.78 10.10
CA ALA A 452 13.05 -23.15 9.71
C ALA A 452 12.81 -23.39 8.22
N ASP A 453 13.17 -24.57 7.73
CA ASP A 453 12.82 -25.02 6.38
C ASP A 453 13.29 -24.04 5.26
N ASN A 454 14.34 -23.24 5.48
CA ASN A 454 14.83 -22.27 4.49
C ASN A 454 15.95 -22.86 3.62
N LEU A 455 16.03 -22.40 2.37
CA LEU A 455 17.19 -22.55 1.50
C LEU A 455 18.01 -21.24 1.54
N ILE A 456 19.25 -21.32 2.01
CA ILE A 456 20.18 -20.19 2.06
C ILE A 456 21.41 -20.58 1.25
N ALA A 457 21.63 -19.92 0.11
CA ALA A 457 22.76 -20.27 -0.75
C ALA A 457 23.47 -19.06 -1.37
N HIS A 458 24.77 -19.22 -1.63
CA HIS A 458 25.59 -18.19 -2.29
C HIS A 458 25.62 -16.86 -1.53
N MET A 459 25.92 -16.91 -0.23
CA MET A 459 26.05 -15.70 0.60
C MET A 459 27.51 -15.26 0.69
N ALA A 460 27.77 -13.96 0.62
CA ALA A 460 29.14 -13.44 0.62
C ALA A 460 29.76 -13.31 2.03
N ALA A 461 28.96 -13.35 3.09
CA ALA A 461 29.46 -13.18 4.47
C ALA A 461 28.82 -14.14 5.49
N TYR A 462 27.50 -14.35 5.50
CA TYR A 462 26.89 -15.26 6.49
C TYR A 462 25.52 -15.80 6.05
N GLY A 463 25.14 -16.96 6.59
CA GLY A 463 23.76 -17.44 6.46
C GLY A 463 22.87 -16.81 7.51
N ILE A 464 22.97 -17.29 8.75
CA ILE A 464 22.22 -16.79 9.90
C ILE A 464 23.22 -16.20 10.91
N ARG A 465 23.06 -14.93 11.29
CA ARG A 465 23.96 -14.23 12.21
C ARG A 465 23.24 -13.57 13.37
N GLU A 466 23.68 -13.87 14.59
CA GLU A 466 23.33 -13.09 15.78
C GLU A 466 24.44 -12.08 16.09
N LEU A 467 24.12 -10.79 16.16
CA LEU A 467 25.10 -9.76 16.55
C LEU A 467 25.31 -9.68 18.06
N ASN A 468 24.25 -9.88 18.83
CA ASN A 468 24.19 -9.64 20.27
C ASN A 468 23.72 -10.90 21.00
N SER A 469 24.14 -11.08 22.25
CA SER A 469 23.87 -12.29 23.05
C SER A 469 22.49 -12.31 23.75
N GLY A 470 21.57 -11.41 23.38
CA GLY A 470 20.33 -11.16 24.11
C GLY A 470 19.15 -12.07 23.76
N PHE A 471 19.25 -12.93 22.75
CA PHE A 471 18.13 -13.74 22.28
C PHE A 471 18.12 -15.13 22.92
N ALA A 472 17.30 -15.33 23.95
CA ALA A 472 17.16 -16.61 24.59
C ALA A 472 16.12 -17.49 23.89
N GLY A 473 16.52 -18.70 23.46
CA GLY A 473 15.59 -19.72 22.96
C GLY A 473 15.34 -19.70 21.45
N ASN A 474 16.22 -19.06 20.67
CA ASN A 474 16.21 -19.15 19.21
C ASN A 474 16.36 -20.60 18.76
N ARG A 475 15.65 -20.97 17.67
CA ARG A 475 15.71 -22.31 17.09
C ARG A 475 15.95 -22.22 15.59
N TYR A 476 17.02 -22.87 15.13
CA TYR A 476 17.39 -22.96 13.73
C TYR A 476 17.31 -24.43 13.32
N PHE A 477 16.37 -24.78 12.46
CA PHE A 477 16.16 -26.18 12.10
C PHE A 477 15.68 -26.44 10.67
N ASN A 478 16.03 -27.60 10.11
CA ASN A 478 15.67 -27.99 8.74
C ASN A 478 16.10 -26.99 7.65
N ASN A 479 17.14 -26.18 7.90
CA ASN A 479 17.65 -25.27 6.88
C ASN A 479 18.73 -25.96 6.04
N THR A 480 18.79 -25.60 4.76
CA THR A 480 19.87 -26.00 3.83
C THR A 480 20.74 -24.78 3.56
N LEU A 481 21.98 -24.80 4.04
CA LEU A 481 22.93 -23.69 3.97
C LEU A 481 24.16 -24.09 3.14
N VAL A 482 24.30 -23.47 1.97
CA VAL A 482 25.24 -23.93 0.94
C VAL A 482 26.03 -22.79 0.29
N PHE A 483 27.32 -22.95 0.05
CA PHE A 483 28.15 -21.94 -0.62
C PHE A 483 28.14 -20.57 0.07
N ILE A 484 28.40 -20.53 1.37
CA ILE A 484 28.50 -19.30 2.16
C ILE A 484 29.97 -18.98 2.41
N ASP A 485 30.41 -17.81 1.95
CA ASP A 485 31.79 -17.28 2.13
C ASP A 485 31.98 -16.69 3.54
N GLY A 486 31.60 -17.49 4.54
CA GLY A 486 31.70 -17.16 5.96
C GLY A 486 30.97 -18.19 6.83
N PRO A 487 30.56 -17.85 8.06
CA PRO A 487 29.77 -18.75 8.89
C PRO A 487 28.36 -18.93 8.33
N ALA A 488 27.99 -20.18 8.02
CA ALA A 488 26.63 -20.52 7.65
C ALA A 488 25.66 -20.22 8.80
N VAL A 489 26.04 -20.53 10.05
CA VAL A 489 25.34 -20.05 11.26
C VAL A 489 26.36 -19.50 12.24
N GLN A 490 26.13 -18.27 12.73
CA GLN A 490 26.89 -17.64 13.79
C GLN A 490 26.00 -17.32 14.99
N VAL A 491 26.25 -17.99 16.10
CA VAL A 491 25.51 -17.87 17.36
C VAL A 491 26.32 -17.06 18.37
N ARG A 492 25.66 -16.10 19.02
CA ARG A 492 26.21 -15.31 20.13
C ARG A 492 25.35 -15.35 21.39
N SER A 493 24.12 -15.84 21.28
CA SER A 493 23.15 -15.81 22.37
C SER A 493 23.14 -17.09 23.18
N ASP A 494 22.70 -16.95 24.43
CA ASP A 494 22.49 -18.07 25.32
C ASP A 494 21.20 -18.81 24.93
N HIS A 495 21.21 -20.13 25.00
CA HIS A 495 20.09 -21.04 24.77
C HIS A 495 19.61 -21.16 23.32
N VAL A 496 20.53 -21.17 22.35
CA VAL A 496 20.20 -21.43 20.94
C VAL A 496 20.18 -22.93 20.63
N HIS A 497 19.19 -23.34 19.84
CA HIS A 497 18.97 -24.70 19.40
C HIS A 497 19.21 -24.81 17.88
N VAL A 498 20.22 -25.57 17.46
CA VAL A 498 20.58 -25.77 16.05
C VAL A 498 20.47 -27.25 15.68
N TYR A 499 19.40 -27.63 14.99
CA TYR A 499 19.06 -29.04 14.76
C TYR A 499 18.69 -29.34 13.33
N ASN A 500 19.01 -30.53 12.84
CA ASN A 500 18.54 -30.97 11.52
C ASN A 500 18.86 -29.94 10.42
N ASN A 501 20.05 -29.32 10.40
CA ASN A 501 20.44 -28.44 9.29
C ASN A 501 21.48 -29.14 8.41
N ILE A 502 21.53 -28.77 7.13
CA ILE A 502 22.60 -29.17 6.20
C ILE A 502 23.53 -27.97 6.02
N PHE A 503 24.80 -28.17 6.34
CA PHE A 503 25.89 -27.22 6.14
C PHE A 503 26.85 -27.80 5.09
N ALA A 504 26.79 -27.31 3.86
CA ALA A 504 27.63 -27.82 2.78
C ALA A 504 28.41 -26.73 2.05
N TYR A 505 29.70 -26.97 1.74
CA TYR A 505 30.51 -26.06 0.93
C TYR A 505 30.63 -24.61 1.44
N ASN A 506 30.56 -24.41 2.76
CA ASN A 506 30.71 -23.09 3.38
C ASN A 506 32.16 -22.87 3.85
N GLU A 507 32.57 -21.63 4.07
CA GLU A 507 33.83 -21.36 4.79
C GLU A 507 33.78 -21.99 6.19
N SER A 508 32.72 -21.70 6.93
CA SER A 508 32.43 -22.30 8.23
C SER A 508 30.99 -22.78 8.33
N GLY A 509 30.75 -23.94 8.93
CA GLY A 509 29.39 -24.46 9.19
C GLY A 509 28.74 -23.73 10.37
N LEU A 510 28.95 -24.23 11.59
CA LEU A 510 28.38 -23.64 12.81
C LEU A 510 29.46 -22.97 13.66
N VAL A 511 29.37 -21.66 13.85
CA VAL A 511 30.26 -20.88 14.73
C VAL A 511 29.51 -20.46 15.97
N VAL A 512 30.02 -20.83 17.14
CA VAL A 512 29.45 -20.44 18.44
C VAL A 512 30.47 -19.63 19.22
N HIS A 513 30.12 -18.39 19.58
CA HIS A 513 31.00 -17.55 20.38
C HIS A 513 31.00 -17.99 21.85
N SER A 514 32.17 -17.91 22.49
CA SER A 514 32.42 -18.46 23.82
C SER A 514 31.42 -17.95 24.86
N GLY A 515 30.66 -18.85 25.48
CA GLY A 515 29.75 -18.53 26.58
C GLY A 515 28.30 -18.89 26.32
N ALA A 516 27.88 -19.09 25.07
CA ALA A 516 26.50 -19.45 24.71
C ALA A 516 26.17 -20.91 25.12
N PRO A 517 25.42 -21.18 26.21
CA PRO A 517 24.85 -22.51 26.44
C PRO A 517 23.90 -22.82 25.29
N GLY A 518 24.09 -23.90 24.55
CA GLY A 518 23.21 -24.22 23.43
C GLY A 518 23.03 -25.72 23.29
N ARG A 519 22.21 -26.10 22.32
CA ARG A 519 22.14 -27.49 21.87
C ARG A 519 22.24 -27.53 20.36
N TRP A 520 23.21 -28.28 19.88
CA TRP A 520 23.45 -28.52 18.46
C TRP A 520 23.56 -30.01 18.26
N ASP A 521 22.67 -30.60 17.46
CA ASP A 521 22.66 -32.03 17.22
C ASP A 521 21.89 -32.39 15.94
N PHE A 522 22.11 -33.58 15.40
CA PHE A 522 21.46 -34.06 14.16
C PHE A 522 21.70 -33.19 12.93
N ASN A 523 22.79 -32.42 12.89
CA ASN A 523 23.17 -31.64 11.72
C ASN A 523 24.02 -32.47 10.76
N LEU A 524 23.98 -32.17 9.47
CA LEU A 524 24.87 -32.75 8.47
C LEU A 524 25.88 -31.70 7.99
N PHE A 525 27.16 -32.06 8.02
CA PHE A 525 28.26 -31.22 7.56
C PHE A 525 28.97 -31.87 6.37
N PHE A 526 29.27 -31.10 5.33
CA PHE A 526 29.99 -31.60 4.16
C PHE A 526 30.87 -30.55 3.51
N LEU A 527 32.15 -30.85 3.32
CA LEU A 527 33.10 -29.99 2.61
C LEU A 527 33.06 -28.49 3.00
N ASN A 528 32.76 -28.20 4.28
CA ASN A 528 33.00 -26.86 4.82
C ASN A 528 34.49 -26.71 5.12
N GLY A 529 35.04 -25.49 5.05
CA GLY A 529 36.42 -25.22 5.48
C GLY A 529 36.61 -25.59 6.95
N VAL A 530 35.67 -25.18 7.79
CA VAL A 530 35.53 -25.61 9.19
C VAL A 530 34.10 -26.07 9.43
N HIS A 531 33.88 -27.32 9.87
CA HIS A 531 32.52 -27.79 10.14
C HIS A 531 31.87 -27.07 11.33
N HIS A 532 32.62 -26.88 12.40
CA HIS A 532 32.16 -26.11 13.55
C HIS A 532 33.32 -25.41 14.29
N GLU A 533 33.06 -24.24 14.86
CA GLU A 533 34.02 -23.44 15.61
C GLU A 533 33.43 -23.01 16.97
N GLY A 534 34.28 -22.92 18.00
CA GLY A 534 33.88 -22.51 19.35
C GLY A 534 33.10 -23.57 20.14
N LEU A 535 32.90 -24.75 19.55
CA LEU A 535 32.31 -25.92 20.19
C LEU A 535 33.41 -26.82 20.76
N ALA A 536 33.24 -27.26 22.02
CA ALA A 536 34.14 -28.25 22.61
C ALA A 536 34.02 -29.63 21.94
N ARG A 537 32.86 -29.95 21.38
CA ARG A 537 32.57 -31.18 20.63
C ARG A 537 31.36 -30.98 19.71
N ALA A 538 31.37 -31.65 18.56
CA ALA A 538 30.18 -31.85 17.73
C ALA A 538 29.02 -32.48 18.52
N GLY A 539 27.79 -32.32 18.01
CA GLY A 539 26.62 -33.04 18.49
C GLY A 539 26.80 -34.56 18.35
N ALA A 540 26.18 -35.33 19.25
CA ALA A 540 26.37 -36.77 19.32
C ALA A 540 25.80 -37.51 18.08
N ASN A 541 24.84 -36.91 17.40
CA ASN A 541 24.14 -37.42 16.23
C ASN A 541 24.43 -36.60 14.96
N ASP A 542 25.39 -35.68 14.99
CA ASP A 542 25.85 -34.98 13.79
C ASP A 542 26.48 -35.96 12.80
N ARG A 543 26.31 -35.69 11.49
CA ARG A 543 26.82 -36.50 10.39
C ARG A 543 27.82 -35.71 9.55
N PHE A 544 28.82 -36.42 9.02
CA PHE A 544 29.84 -35.86 8.14
C PHE A 544 29.85 -36.66 6.83
N ALA A 545 28.93 -36.32 5.93
CA ALA A 545 28.68 -37.08 4.71
C ALA A 545 28.11 -36.16 3.62
N ASP A 546 28.26 -36.56 2.36
CA ASP A 546 27.68 -35.84 1.20
C ASP A 546 26.14 -35.75 1.36
N PRO A 547 25.53 -34.55 1.28
CA PRO A 547 24.08 -34.40 1.33
C PRO A 547 23.36 -35.17 0.22
N GLY A 548 24.04 -35.48 -0.89
CA GLY A 548 23.45 -36.16 -2.04
C GLY A 548 22.40 -35.29 -2.72
N PHE A 549 22.73 -34.03 -2.98
CA PHE A 549 21.88 -33.11 -3.76
C PHE A 549 21.60 -33.67 -5.17
N VAL A 550 20.43 -33.35 -5.74
CA VAL A 550 19.98 -33.89 -7.04
C VAL A 550 20.87 -33.42 -8.18
N ASP A 551 21.12 -32.11 -8.28
CA ASP A 551 22.02 -31.53 -9.28
C ASP A 551 22.67 -30.25 -8.72
N LEU A 552 23.84 -30.42 -8.11
CA LEU A 552 24.58 -29.32 -7.53
C LEU A 552 24.99 -28.26 -8.57
N GLY A 553 25.27 -28.68 -9.81
CA GLY A 553 25.73 -27.77 -10.87
C GLY A 553 24.61 -26.88 -11.42
N ALA A 554 23.36 -27.34 -11.31
CA ALA A 554 22.16 -26.58 -11.65
C ALA A 554 21.53 -25.84 -10.45
N GLU A 555 22.22 -25.82 -9.29
CA GLU A 555 21.72 -25.23 -8.03
C GLU A 555 20.41 -25.91 -7.54
N ASP A 556 20.25 -27.19 -7.86
CA ASP A 556 19.15 -28.03 -7.37
C ASP A 556 19.54 -28.74 -6.07
N PHE A 557 19.34 -28.03 -4.97
CA PHE A 557 19.67 -28.49 -3.62
C PHE A 557 18.63 -29.44 -3.01
N ARG A 558 17.68 -29.97 -3.80
CA ARG A 558 16.80 -31.03 -3.33
C ARG A 558 17.62 -32.28 -3.01
N LEU A 559 17.17 -33.04 -2.01
CA LEU A 559 17.86 -34.25 -1.59
C LEU A 559 17.49 -35.43 -2.49
N SER A 560 18.48 -36.15 -3.01
CA SER A 560 18.24 -37.43 -3.69
C SER A 560 17.66 -38.48 -2.75
N SER A 561 17.11 -39.55 -3.31
CA SER A 561 16.56 -40.67 -2.54
C SER A 561 17.59 -41.42 -1.69
N ALA A 562 18.87 -41.34 -2.05
CA ALA A 562 19.98 -41.96 -1.33
C ALA A 562 20.67 -41.01 -0.32
N SER A 563 20.16 -39.78 -0.16
CA SER A 563 20.75 -38.77 0.72
C SER A 563 20.86 -39.29 2.17
N PRO A 564 22.04 -39.16 2.81
CA PRO A 564 22.21 -39.47 4.23
C PRO A 564 21.59 -38.42 5.15
N ALA A 565 21.11 -37.29 4.64
CA ALA A 565 20.33 -36.32 5.41
C ALA A 565 18.87 -36.77 5.57
N ARG A 566 18.34 -37.49 4.57
CA ARG A 566 16.95 -37.93 4.57
C ARG A 566 16.67 -38.85 5.77
N ASN A 567 15.66 -38.50 6.57
CA ASN A 567 15.29 -39.20 7.81
C ASN A 567 16.41 -39.31 8.86
N ALA A 568 17.47 -38.50 8.77
CA ALA A 568 18.54 -38.47 9.75
C ALA A 568 18.24 -37.61 10.97
N GLY A 569 17.28 -36.69 10.83
CA GLY A 569 16.91 -35.75 11.86
C GLY A 569 16.12 -36.39 13.01
N THR A 570 16.00 -35.65 14.10
CA THR A 570 15.05 -35.96 15.18
C THR A 570 13.71 -35.28 14.91
N ALA A 571 12.63 -35.81 15.48
CA ALA A 571 11.35 -35.10 15.50
C ALA A 571 11.56 -33.70 16.10
N PRO A 572 10.82 -32.66 15.63
CA PRO A 572 10.90 -31.33 16.22
C PRO A 572 10.75 -31.45 17.73
N MET A 573 11.62 -30.77 18.49
CA MET A 573 11.63 -30.87 19.96
C MET A 573 10.32 -30.30 20.56
N GLY A 574 9.31 -31.16 20.63
CA GLY A 574 7.95 -30.88 21.07
C GLY A 574 7.03 -30.39 19.95
N PRO A 575 5.69 -30.54 20.10
CA PRO A 575 4.77 -29.78 19.28
C PRO A 575 5.12 -28.30 19.45
N LEU A 576 5.15 -27.54 18.36
CA LEU A 576 4.95 -26.11 18.45
C LEU A 576 3.54 -25.93 19.03
N THR A 577 3.40 -25.91 20.35
CA THR A 577 2.10 -25.75 21.04
C THR A 577 1.64 -24.30 21.04
N GLU A 578 2.23 -23.44 20.20
CA GLU A 578 1.65 -22.14 19.87
C GLU A 578 0.39 -22.42 19.04
N PRO A 579 -0.81 -22.08 19.55
CA PRO A 579 -2.10 -22.47 18.95
C PRO A 579 -2.31 -22.02 17.50
N ASP A 580 -1.49 -21.08 17.02
CA ASP A 580 -1.63 -20.45 15.71
C ASP A 580 -0.77 -21.12 14.61
N PHE A 581 0.00 -22.16 14.92
CA PHE A 581 0.81 -22.88 13.93
C PHE A 581 0.30 -24.29 13.65
N VAL A 582 -0.14 -24.53 12.41
CA VAL A 582 -0.62 -25.84 11.94
C VAL A 582 0.45 -26.92 12.13
N THR A 583 0.01 -28.05 12.65
CA THR A 583 0.76 -29.11 13.35
C THR A 583 1.49 -30.12 12.45
N GLU A 584 1.88 -29.76 11.23
CA GLU A 584 2.63 -30.66 10.33
C GLU A 584 4.10 -30.25 10.21
N LEU A 585 4.92 -30.72 11.16
CA LEU A 585 6.37 -30.76 11.05
C LEU A 585 6.83 -32.20 11.32
N GLY A 586 7.09 -32.95 10.26
CA GLY A 586 7.57 -34.32 10.36
C GLY A 586 8.66 -34.60 9.33
N PHE A 587 9.88 -34.81 9.82
CA PHE A 587 11.09 -35.26 9.09
C PHE A 587 11.57 -34.33 7.96
N TRP A 588 12.78 -34.58 7.45
CA TRP A 588 13.28 -34.04 6.17
C TRP A 588 12.37 -34.52 5.03
N GLN A 589 11.15 -34.00 4.97
CA GLN A 589 10.27 -34.19 3.82
C GLN A 589 10.78 -33.29 2.70
N ASP A 590 10.56 -33.77 1.49
CA ASP A 590 10.87 -33.11 0.23
C ASP A 590 10.20 -31.73 0.25
N THR A 591 10.88 -30.71 0.79
CA THR A 591 10.48 -29.31 0.66
C THR A 591 10.59 -29.02 -0.81
N ARG A 592 9.49 -29.26 -1.54
CA ARG A 592 9.30 -28.82 -2.91
C ARG A 592 9.19 -27.30 -2.89
N ILE A 593 10.30 -26.62 -2.59
CA ILE A 593 10.57 -25.34 -3.21
C ILE A 593 10.77 -25.70 -4.67
N ASP A 594 9.73 -25.50 -5.47
CA ASP A 594 9.75 -25.86 -6.88
C ASP A 594 10.76 -24.97 -7.61
N THR A 595 12.00 -25.44 -7.72
CA THR A 595 13.05 -24.81 -8.52
C THR A 595 12.75 -24.88 -10.02
N SER A 596 11.69 -25.58 -10.44
CA SER A 596 11.30 -25.73 -11.85
C SER A 596 10.43 -24.60 -12.38
N VAL A 597 10.09 -23.58 -11.59
CA VAL A 597 9.62 -22.31 -12.16
C VAL A 597 10.70 -21.80 -13.10
N PRO A 598 10.48 -21.80 -14.43
CA PRO A 598 11.53 -21.46 -15.38
C PRO A 598 12.00 -20.03 -15.11
N ARG A 599 13.32 -19.79 -15.18
CA ARG A 599 13.96 -18.46 -15.23
C ARG A 599 13.53 -17.64 -16.48
N ARG A 600 12.25 -17.66 -16.88
CA ARG A 600 11.67 -16.83 -17.95
C ARG A 600 11.64 -15.37 -17.44
N GLY A 601 12.74 -14.67 -17.66
CA GLY A 601 12.89 -13.25 -17.36
C GLY A 601 14.32 -12.82 -17.12
N TRP A 602 15.21 -13.74 -16.74
CA TRP A 602 16.60 -13.39 -16.42
C TRP A 602 17.49 -13.23 -17.67
N GLU A 603 17.19 -13.93 -18.77
CA GLU A 603 17.95 -13.79 -20.04
C GLU A 603 17.52 -12.57 -20.88
N GLU A 604 16.35 -11.98 -20.64
CA GLU A 604 15.94 -10.72 -21.30
C GLU A 604 16.54 -9.46 -20.65
N TYR A 605 17.22 -9.60 -19.51
CA TYR A 605 17.84 -8.50 -18.75
C TYR A 605 19.36 -8.36 -18.97
N ARG A 606 19.96 -9.22 -19.80
CA ARG A 606 21.32 -9.04 -20.36
C ARG A 606 21.22 -8.47 -21.76
#